data_AF-A0A3B9HBS5-F1
#
_entry.id   AF-A0A3B9HBS5-F1
#
_cell.length_a   1.000
_cell.length_b   1.000
_cell.length_c   1.000
_cell.angle_alpha   90.00
_cell.angle_beta   90.00
_cell.angle_gamma   90.00
#
_symmetry.space_group_name_H-M   'P 1'
#
loop_
_entity.id
_entity.type
_entity.pdbx_description
1 polymer ?
#
loop_
_entity_poly.entity_id
_entity_poly.type
_entity_poly.pdbx_seq_one_letter_code
_entity_poly.pdbx_strand_id
1 'polypeptide(L)'
;ISYQKELVRIDVIDKGIGISEEDLNKLFTPFFRSENVADIPGNGLGLNLVKEYVSQCGGRVEVTSTLGEGTKATILLDNDPYGINEEKYIIENTEDFVEELVT
;
A
#
# COMPACT_ATOMS: atom_id res chain seq x y z
N ILE A 1 -21.74 -18.84 9.95
CA ILE A 1 -20.66 -18.75 8.93
C ILE A 1 -19.55 -17.92 9.56
N SER A 2 -18.30 -18.40 9.63
CA SER A 2 -17.19 -17.63 10.20
C SER A 2 -16.40 -16.97 9.08
N TYR A 3 -16.29 -15.66 9.11
CA TYR A 3 -15.46 -14.89 8.19
C TYR A 3 -14.00 -14.92 8.68
N GLN A 4 -13.05 -15.29 7.82
CA GLN A 4 -11.62 -15.14 8.12
C GLN A 4 -11.04 -14.04 7.25
N LYS A 5 -10.51 -13.02 7.91
CA LYS A 5 -9.80 -11.92 7.28
C LYS A 5 -8.44 -12.43 6.79
N GLU A 6 -8.24 -12.53 5.47
CA GLU A 6 -6.94 -12.93 4.90
C GLU A 6 -6.20 -11.69 4.39
N LEU A 7 -4.90 -11.64 4.61
CA LEU A 7 -4.07 -10.56 4.06
C LEU A 7 -3.46 -11.00 2.74
N VAL A 8 -3.58 -10.15 1.71
CA VAL A 8 -2.86 -10.33 0.45
C VAL A 8 -1.45 -9.78 0.62
N ARG A 9 -0.44 -10.64 0.44
CA ARG A 9 0.99 -10.28 0.49
C ARG A 9 1.58 -10.20 -0.91
N ILE A 10 2.18 -9.06 -1.24
CA ILE A 10 2.89 -8.83 -2.50
C ILE A 10 4.33 -8.45 -2.19
N ASP A 11 5.27 -9.28 -2.61
CA ASP A 11 6.70 -9.02 -2.46
C ASP A 11 7.30 -8.55 -3.79
N VAL A 12 7.95 -7.38 -3.79
CA VAL A 12 8.74 -6.86 -4.90
C VAL A 12 10.21 -6.89 -4.50
N ILE A 13 11.02 -7.68 -5.21
CA ILE A 13 12.43 -7.91 -4.89
C ILE A 13 13.29 -7.48 -6.07
N ASP A 14 14.26 -6.62 -5.80
CA ASP A 14 15.30 -6.25 -6.75
C ASP A 14 16.69 -6.67 -6.26
N LYS A 15 17.67 -6.63 -7.17
CA LYS A 15 19.09 -6.87 -6.90
C LYS A 15 19.93 -5.62 -7.16
N GLY A 16 19.33 -4.45 -6.92
CA GLY A 16 19.97 -3.16 -7.11
C GLY A 16 21.03 -2.86 -6.04
N ILE A 17 21.43 -1.60 -5.95
CA ILE A 17 22.47 -1.14 -5.02
C ILE A 17 22.07 -1.22 -3.53
N GLY A 18 20.80 -1.50 -3.23
CA GLY A 18 20.25 -1.46 -1.87
C GLY A 18 20.10 -0.05 -1.31
N ILE A 19 19.69 0.04 -0.05
CA ILE A 19 19.38 1.29 0.67
C ILE A 19 20.14 1.27 2.00
N SER A 20 20.74 2.40 2.36
CA SER A 20 21.42 2.55 3.66
C SER A 20 20.41 2.54 4.81
N GLU A 21 20.83 2.13 6.01
CA GLU A 21 19.97 2.20 7.20
C GLU A 21 19.49 3.63 7.50
N GLU A 22 20.33 4.64 7.23
CA GLU A 22 19.96 6.04 7.42
C GLU A 22 18.82 6.46 6.48
N ASP A 23 18.92 6.08 5.21
CA ASP A 23 17.94 6.44 4.18
C ASP A 23 16.64 5.66 4.31
N LEU A 24 16.67 4.43 4.84
CA LEU A 24 15.47 3.63 5.11
C LEU A 24 14.47 4.39 5.99
N ASN A 25 14.95 5.15 6.98
CA ASN A 25 14.10 5.94 7.86
C ASN A 25 13.40 7.13 7.16
N LYS A 26 14.02 7.63 6.08
CA LYS A 26 13.53 8.79 5.31
C LYS A 26 12.78 8.37 4.05
N LEU A 27 12.79 7.08 3.71
CA LEU A 27 12.38 6.51 2.42
C LEU A 27 10.98 6.93 1.94
N PHE A 28 10.05 7.12 2.87
CA PHE A 28 8.66 7.48 2.58
C PHE A 28 8.37 8.99 2.65
N THR A 29 9.40 9.81 2.86
CA THR A 29 9.29 11.26 2.92
C THR A 29 9.09 11.82 1.50
N PRO A 30 8.09 12.70 1.26
CA PRO A 30 7.92 13.33 -0.04
C PRO A 30 9.19 14.05 -0.51
N PHE A 31 9.50 13.90 -1.80
CA PHE A 31 10.66 14.51 -2.46
C PHE A 31 12.04 14.02 -1.96
N PHE A 32 12.08 13.08 -1.02
CA PHE A 32 13.34 12.52 -0.57
C PHE A 32 14.00 11.68 -1.67
N ARG A 33 15.30 11.87 -1.82
CA ARG A 33 16.18 11.10 -2.70
C ARG A 33 17.49 10.87 -1.97
N SER A 34 17.97 9.63 -1.95
CA SER A 34 19.31 9.35 -1.40
C SER A 34 20.37 9.94 -2.33
N GLU A 35 21.48 10.38 -1.74
CA GLU A 35 22.62 10.96 -2.46
C GLU A 35 23.24 9.95 -3.42
N ASN A 36 23.20 8.66 -3.08
CA ASN A 36 23.78 7.58 -3.89
C ASN A 36 23.06 7.32 -5.24
N VAL A 37 21.90 7.95 -5.46
CA VAL A 37 21.13 7.88 -6.71
C VAL A 37 20.86 9.27 -7.28
N ALA A 38 21.60 10.29 -6.87
CA ALA A 38 21.39 11.68 -7.32
C ALA A 38 21.41 11.82 -8.86
N ASP A 39 22.25 11.03 -9.54
CA ASP A 39 22.42 11.06 -11.00
C ASP A 39 21.28 10.35 -11.77
N ILE A 40 20.40 9.61 -11.08
CA ILE A 40 19.28 8.89 -11.71
C ILE A 40 18.05 9.81 -11.75
N PRO A 41 17.44 10.10 -12.91
CA PRO A 41 16.26 10.96 -12.98
C PRO A 41 15.09 10.53 -12.09
N GLY A 42 14.40 11.48 -11.46
CA GLY A 42 13.14 11.26 -10.73
C GLY A 42 12.87 12.30 -9.63
N ASN A 43 11.66 12.32 -9.07
CA ASN A 43 11.23 13.39 -8.16
C ASN A 43 11.05 12.95 -6.69
N GLY A 44 11.37 11.69 -6.33
CA GLY A 44 11.24 11.22 -4.95
C GLY A 44 9.80 11.08 -4.43
N LEU A 45 8.80 10.95 -5.32
CA LEU A 45 7.39 10.85 -4.94
C LEU A 45 6.85 9.42 -4.90
N GLY A 46 7.46 8.48 -5.63
CA GLY A 46 6.90 7.15 -5.86
C GLY A 46 6.56 6.38 -4.58
N LEU A 47 7.52 6.26 -3.65
CA LEU A 47 7.29 5.50 -2.41
C LEU A 47 6.35 6.20 -1.44
N ASN A 48 6.34 7.53 -1.42
CA ASN A 48 5.38 8.31 -0.64
C ASN A 48 3.93 8.02 -1.12
N LEU A 49 3.69 8.06 -2.43
CA LEU A 49 2.40 7.73 -3.02
C LEU A 49 2.01 6.27 -2.76
N VAL A 50 2.94 5.33 -2.89
CA VAL A 50 2.71 3.92 -2.59
C VAL A 50 2.23 3.74 -1.13
N LYS A 51 2.90 4.39 -0.16
CA LYS A 51 2.48 4.35 1.23
C LYS A 51 1.09 4.94 1.43
N GLU A 52 0.79 6.06 0.78
CA GLU A 52 -0.52 6.71 0.86
C GLU A 52 -1.63 5.81 0.32
N TYR A 53 -1.51 5.32 -0.91
CA TYR A 53 -2.53 4.47 -1.53
C TYR A 53 -2.72 3.15 -0.79
N VAL A 54 -1.64 2.48 -0.39
CA VAL A 54 -1.75 1.24 0.39
C VAL A 54 -2.44 1.48 1.74
N SER A 55 -2.17 2.61 2.39
CA SER A 55 -2.87 2.98 3.63
C SER A 55 -4.36 3.25 3.38
N GLN A 56 -4.73 3.90 2.27
CA GLN A 56 -6.13 4.10 1.89
C GLN A 56 -6.86 2.78 1.62
N CYS A 57 -6.14 1.74 1.17
CA CYS A 57 -6.67 0.37 1.05
C CYS A 57 -6.69 -0.41 2.37
N GLY A 58 -6.44 0.22 3.53
CA GLY A 58 -6.38 -0.45 4.83
C GLY A 58 -5.15 -1.34 5.03
N GLY A 59 -4.17 -1.24 4.14
CA GLY A 59 -2.97 -2.04 4.14
C GLY A 59 -1.75 -1.34 4.74
N ARG A 60 -0.59 -1.95 4.58
CA ARG A 60 0.72 -1.35 4.92
C ARG A 60 1.83 -1.81 3.98
N VAL A 61 2.91 -1.03 3.96
CA VAL A 61 4.12 -1.32 3.19
C VAL A 61 5.32 -1.42 4.13
N GLU A 62 6.12 -2.45 3.93
CA GLU A 62 7.35 -2.73 4.68
C GLU A 62 8.51 -2.82 3.68
N VAL A 63 9.68 -2.28 4.04
CA VAL A 63 10.88 -2.34 3.19
C VAL A 63 12.04 -2.89 3.99
N THR A 64 12.70 -3.90 3.45
CA THR A 64 13.97 -4.44 3.95
C THR A 64 15.00 -4.34 2.84
N SER A 65 16.19 -3.83 3.13
CA SER A 65 17.23 -3.62 2.14
C SER A 65 18.60 -3.77 2.77
N THR A 66 19.56 -4.26 1.99
CA THR A 66 20.97 -4.31 2.37
C THR A 66 21.79 -3.66 1.26
N LEU A 67 22.65 -2.70 1.60
CA LEU A 67 23.56 -2.07 0.65
C LEU A 67 24.40 -3.12 -0.09
N GLY A 68 24.38 -3.05 -1.41
CA GLY A 68 25.08 -3.97 -2.31
C GLY A 68 24.38 -5.30 -2.59
N GLU A 69 23.29 -5.64 -1.90
CA GLU A 69 22.58 -6.91 -2.10
C GLU A 69 21.20 -6.73 -2.77
N GLY A 70 20.56 -5.58 -2.57
CA GLY A 70 19.26 -5.24 -3.16
C GLY A 70 18.20 -4.88 -2.13
N THR A 71 16.97 -4.78 -2.59
CA THR A 71 15.83 -4.35 -1.78
C THR A 71 14.64 -5.29 -1.95
N LYS A 72 13.90 -5.49 -0.86
CA LYS A 72 12.59 -6.13 -0.84
C LYS A 72 11.56 -5.16 -0.27
N ALA A 73 10.57 -4.79 -1.06
CA ALA A 73 9.36 -4.11 -0.62
C ALA A 73 8.22 -5.13 -0.48
N THR A 74 7.54 -5.13 0.66
CA THR A 74 6.40 -6.00 0.97
C THR A 74 5.16 -5.14 1.14
N ILE A 75 4.12 -5.39 0.35
CA ILE A 75 2.81 -4.77 0.49
C ILE A 75 1.87 -5.80 1.11
N LEU A 76 1.17 -5.40 2.16
CA LEU A 76 0.13 -6.18 2.84
C LEU A 76 -1.19 -5.45 2.69
N LEU A 77 -2.16 -6.07 2.01
CA LEU A 77 -3.50 -5.52 1.80
C LEU A 77 -4.54 -6.38 2.49
N ASP A 78 -5.64 -5.75 2.88
CA ASP A 78 -6.85 -6.46 3.28
C ASP A 78 -7.46 -7.14 2.04
N ASN A 79 -7.84 -8.42 2.13
CA ASN A 79 -8.54 -9.09 1.03
C ASN A 79 -10.01 -8.67 0.91
N ASP A 80 -10.52 -7.93 1.90
CA ASP A 80 -11.86 -7.36 1.92
C ASP A 80 -11.87 -5.97 2.59
N PRO A 81 -11.33 -4.95 1.90
CA PRO A 81 -11.19 -3.62 2.47
C PRO A 81 -12.55 -2.90 2.66
N TYR A 82 -13.61 -3.39 2.02
CA TYR A 82 -14.95 -2.79 2.10
C TYR A 82 -15.89 -3.54 3.01
N GLY A 83 -15.52 -4.76 3.46
CA GLY A 83 -16.32 -5.58 4.34
C GLY A 83 -17.75 -5.62 3.83
N ILE A 84 -18.00 -6.31 2.71
CA ILE A 84 -19.40 -6.55 2.31
C ILE A 84 -20.01 -7.45 3.39
N ASN A 85 -20.52 -6.82 4.45
CA ASN A 85 -21.51 -7.41 5.31
C ASN A 85 -22.72 -7.61 4.41
N GLU A 86 -22.92 -8.83 3.94
CA GLU A 86 -24.11 -9.21 3.16
C GLU A 86 -25.40 -8.78 3.88
N GLU A 87 -25.38 -8.67 5.22
CA GLU A 87 -26.50 -8.16 6.04
C GLU A 87 -26.78 -6.66 5.89
N LYS A 88 -25.82 -5.82 5.47
CA LYS A 88 -25.99 -4.36 5.38
C LYS A 88 -26.56 -3.89 4.04
N TYR A 89 -26.62 -4.78 3.04
CA TYR A 89 -27.17 -4.53 1.71
C TYR A 89 -28.35 -5.47 1.39
N ILE A 90 -29.01 -6.03 2.41
CA ILE A 90 -30.34 -6.62 2.21
C ILE A 90 -31.31 -5.46 2.07
N ILE A 91 -31.51 -5.03 0.83
CA ILE A 91 -32.57 -4.11 0.48
C ILE A 91 -33.85 -4.96 0.47
N GLU A 92 -34.68 -4.85 1.52
CA GLU A 92 -35.92 -5.62 1.61
C GLU A 92 -36.92 -5.22 0.50
N ASN A 93 -36.78 -4.03 -0.08
CA ASN A 93 -37.62 -3.53 -1.18
C ASN A 93 -36.87 -2.60 -2.15
N THR A 94 -37.05 -2.81 -3.46
CA THR A 94 -36.35 -2.08 -4.54
C THR A 94 -36.60 -0.57 -4.58
N GLU A 95 -37.64 -0.07 -3.89
CA GLU A 95 -37.97 1.36 -3.81
C GLU A 95 -37.01 2.13 -2.89
N ASP A 96 -36.49 1.50 -1.83
CA ASP A 96 -35.59 2.13 -0.85
C ASP A 96 -34.18 2.40 -1.42
N PHE A 97 -33.78 1.64 -2.45
CA PHE A 97 -32.48 1.79 -3.12
C PHE A 97 -32.34 3.10 -3.89
N VAL A 98 -33.46 3.65 -4.37
CA VAL A 98 -33.44 4.82 -5.25
C VAL A 98 -33.27 6.13 -4.44
N GLU A 99 -33.65 6.15 -3.16
CA GLU A 99 -33.47 7.32 -2.30
C GLU A 99 -32.03 7.47 -1.77
N GLU A 100 -31.34 6.37 -1.49
CA GLU A 100 -29.97 6.39 -0.94
C GLU A 100 -28.91 6.78 -1.99
N LEU A 101 -29.17 6.55 -3.28
CA LEU A 101 -28.25 6.87 -4.38
C LEU A 101 -28.32 8.32 -4.89
N VAL A 102 -29.32 9.10 -4.47
CA VAL A 102 -29.63 10.43 -5.02
C VAL A 102 -29.37 11.57 -4.02
N THR A 103 -28.76 11.27 -2.86
CA THR A 103 -28.32 12.28 -1.86
C THR A 103 -26.80 12.34 -1.77
#